data_AF-A0A516INQ9-F1
#
_entry.id   AF-A0A516INQ9-F1
#
_cell.length_a   1.000
_cell.length_b   1.000
_cell.length_c   1.000
_cell.angle_alpha   90.00
_cell.angle_beta   90.00
_cell.angle_gamma   90.00
#
_symmetry.space_group_name_H-M   'P 1'
#
loop_
_entity.id
_entity.type
_entity.pdbx_description
1 polymer ?
#
loop_
_entity_poly.entity_id
_entity_poly.type
_entity_poly.pdbx_seq_one_letter_code
_entity_poly.pdbx_strand_id
1 'polypeptide(L)'
;MKRNRGPVGIGLLVLAAFTFIAGSPASAHEEHRRQREAALKAEQMRQQVALQPGSVAQSKPDPEAMHTQMGEMMDMPKVDRSKMSATARLFDWIGRLHPIIVHFPIAFFPAAFFTAIVGRRRPAFAKPVQFLVVAGGIIAPIAAVLGWIDGGFTLATDDWLLSFHRWFGTGVGVGALALAIWALRKPEQDRSPGMIFGLGVMTAAMVIQGWFGGALTHGMDHMNW
;
A
#
# COMPACT_ATOMS: atom_id res chain seq x y z
N MET A 1 3.74 12.44 -50.03
CA MET A 1 4.75 13.08 -49.14
C MET A 1 5.25 12.05 -48.13
N LYS A 2 6.48 11.55 -48.29
CA LYS A 2 7.13 10.63 -47.33
C LYS A 2 7.70 11.47 -46.17
N ARG A 3 7.21 11.26 -44.94
CA ARG A 3 7.74 11.95 -43.76
C ARG A 3 8.78 11.05 -43.09
N ASN A 4 10.04 11.38 -43.34
CA ASN A 4 11.22 10.78 -42.72
C ASN A 4 11.18 11.02 -41.20
N ARG A 5 11.25 9.98 -40.38
CA ARG A 5 11.43 10.09 -38.91
C ARG A 5 12.75 9.41 -38.56
N GLY A 6 13.77 10.22 -38.27
CA GLY A 6 15.07 9.76 -37.82
C GLY A 6 15.02 9.03 -36.47
N PRO A 7 16.09 8.32 -36.08
CA PRO A 7 16.13 7.54 -34.85
C PRO A 7 16.24 8.49 -33.66
N VAL A 8 15.17 8.61 -32.87
CA VAL A 8 15.21 9.33 -31.59
C VAL A 8 15.87 8.42 -30.58
N GLY A 9 17.08 8.81 -30.16
CA GLY A 9 17.90 8.11 -29.17
C GLY A 9 17.18 7.89 -27.85
N ILE A 10 17.44 6.73 -27.25
CA ILE A 10 16.95 6.29 -25.96
C ILE A 10 17.68 7.10 -24.88
N GLY A 11 16.97 8.03 -24.25
CA GLY A 11 17.40 8.71 -23.02
C GLY A 11 16.45 8.37 -21.89
N LEU A 12 16.76 7.32 -21.13
CA LEU A 12 16.12 7.00 -19.85
C LEU A 12 16.70 7.96 -18.79
N LEU A 13 16.02 9.08 -18.55
CA LEU A 13 16.24 9.90 -17.36
C LEU A 13 15.12 9.61 -16.36
N VAL A 14 15.38 8.65 -15.48
CA VAL A 14 14.65 8.48 -14.23
C VAL A 14 15.12 9.62 -13.32
N LEU A 15 14.35 10.69 -13.26
CA LEU A 15 14.60 11.76 -12.30
C LEU A 15 14.11 11.28 -10.92
N ALA A 16 15.00 10.70 -10.14
CA ALA A 16 14.79 10.48 -8.72
C ALA A 16 14.81 11.85 -8.02
N ALA A 17 13.63 12.41 -7.75
CA ALA A 17 13.51 13.57 -6.88
C ALA A 17 13.68 13.10 -5.42
N PHE A 18 14.92 12.98 -4.97
CA PHE A 18 15.25 12.93 -3.55
C PHE A 18 15.15 14.35 -2.99
N THR A 19 13.94 14.76 -2.58
CA THR A 19 13.80 15.89 -1.66
C THR A 19 14.04 15.40 -0.24
N PHE A 20 15.23 15.69 0.27
CA PHE A 20 15.59 15.64 1.68
C PHE A 20 14.59 16.48 2.49
N ILE A 21 13.88 15.84 3.42
CA ILE A 21 13.40 16.51 4.65
C ILE A 21 14.11 15.80 5.79
N ALA A 22 15.27 16.35 6.16
CA ALA A 22 15.92 16.00 7.41
C ALA A 22 15.07 16.57 8.56
N GLY A 23 14.59 15.68 9.43
CA GLY A 23 13.91 16.05 10.68
C GLY A 23 12.63 15.28 10.91
N SER A 24 12.72 13.99 11.23
CA SER A 24 11.66 13.30 11.98
C SER A 24 12.05 13.28 13.46
N PRO A 25 11.17 13.70 14.39
CA PRO A 25 11.52 13.73 15.81
C PRO A 25 11.64 12.29 16.30
N ALA A 26 12.80 11.96 16.88
CA ALA A 26 13.12 10.63 17.41
C ALA A 26 12.05 10.07 18.37
N SER A 27 11.24 10.94 18.99
CA SER A 27 10.14 10.57 19.89
C SER A 27 8.98 9.85 19.22
N ALA A 28 8.59 10.23 17.99
CA ALA A 28 7.51 9.58 17.27
C ALA A 28 7.89 8.16 16.81
N HIS A 29 9.19 7.95 16.56
CA HIS A 29 9.75 6.65 16.23
C HIS A 29 9.75 5.69 17.42
N GLU A 30 10.09 6.21 18.60
CA GLU A 30 10.14 5.42 19.83
C GLU A 30 8.75 4.99 20.28
N GLU A 31 7.76 5.88 20.16
CA GLU A 31 6.37 5.60 20.53
C GLU A 31 5.73 4.53 19.63
N HIS A 32 5.93 4.62 18.31
CA HIS A 32 5.43 3.61 17.37
C HIS A 32 6.11 2.24 17.56
N ARG A 33 7.41 2.21 17.93
CA ARG A 33 8.11 0.96 18.27
C ARG A 33 7.50 0.31 19.50
N ARG A 34 7.27 1.08 20.56
CA ARG A 34 6.64 0.61 21.81
C ARG A 34 5.22 0.10 21.57
N GLN A 35 4.45 0.74 20.70
CA GLN A 35 3.10 0.30 20.33
C GLN A 35 3.11 -1.06 19.62
N ARG A 36 4.05 -1.28 18.70
CA ARG A 36 4.19 -2.58 18.01
C ARG A 36 4.67 -3.69 18.94
N GLU A 37 5.64 -3.40 19.80
CA GLU A 37 6.11 -4.36 20.81
C GLU A 37 4.99 -4.76 21.79
N ALA A 38 4.13 -3.81 22.16
CA ALA A 38 2.96 -4.09 23.00
C ALA A 38 1.92 -4.96 22.27
N ALA A 39 1.65 -4.68 20.98
CA ALA A 39 0.73 -5.48 20.18
C ALA A 39 1.23 -6.92 19.99
N LEU A 40 2.51 -7.10 19.70
CA LEU A 40 3.14 -8.43 19.56
C LEU A 40 3.13 -9.20 20.89
N LYS A 41 3.40 -8.52 22.02
CA LYS A 41 3.29 -9.15 23.35
C LYS A 41 1.86 -9.57 23.67
N ALA A 42 0.86 -8.76 23.31
CA ALA A 42 -0.54 -9.09 23.51
C ALA A 42 -0.94 -10.32 22.67
N GLU A 43 -0.44 -10.42 21.44
CA GLU A 43 -0.67 -11.56 20.55
C GLU A 43 0.03 -12.84 21.05
N GLN A 44 1.27 -12.73 21.54
CA GLN A 44 1.99 -13.83 22.19
C GLN A 44 1.29 -14.31 23.48
N MET A 45 0.77 -13.40 24.29
CA MET A 45 -0.03 -13.76 25.46
C MET A 45 -1.33 -14.47 25.05
N ARG A 46 -2.02 -14.03 23.99
CA ARG A 46 -3.20 -14.73 23.46
C ARG A 46 -2.87 -16.16 23.02
N GLN A 47 -1.74 -16.37 22.36
CA GLN A 47 -1.30 -17.71 21.95
C GLN A 47 -0.88 -18.58 23.15
N GLN A 48 -0.22 -18.02 24.17
CA GLN A 48 0.15 -18.75 25.39
C GLN A 48 -1.06 -19.17 26.22
N VAL A 49 -2.11 -18.34 26.27
CA VAL A 49 -3.37 -18.68 26.93
C VAL A 49 -4.13 -19.75 26.13
N ALA A 50 -4.07 -19.71 24.80
CA ALA A 50 -4.68 -20.74 23.94
C ALA A 50 -3.97 -22.11 24.00
N LEU A 51 -2.69 -22.15 24.38
CA LEU A 51 -1.85 -23.36 24.40
C LEU A 51 -1.67 -24.00 25.80
N GLN A 52 -2.37 -23.54 26.84
CA GLN A 52 -2.36 -24.17 28.16
C GLN A 52 -3.57 -25.11 28.35
N PRO A 53 -3.46 -26.42 28.06
CA PRO A 53 -4.46 -27.40 28.47
C PRO A 53 -4.24 -27.76 29.94
N GLY A 54 -4.95 -27.09 30.85
CA GLY A 54 -5.07 -27.55 32.24
C GLY A 54 -5.00 -26.48 33.31
N SER A 55 -6.04 -25.67 33.44
CA SER A 55 -6.47 -25.10 34.73
C SER A 55 -7.88 -24.51 34.66
N VAL A 56 -8.85 -25.30 34.20
CA VAL A 56 -10.27 -24.97 34.46
C VAL A 56 -10.59 -25.38 35.90
N ALA A 57 -10.11 -24.60 36.86
CA ALA A 57 -10.76 -24.55 38.16
C ALA A 57 -12.01 -23.67 37.99
N GLN A 58 -13.16 -24.25 38.33
CA GLN A 58 -14.48 -23.65 38.24
C GLN A 58 -14.54 -22.26 38.88
N SER A 59 -14.61 -21.22 38.06
CA SER A 59 -15.35 -20.01 38.38
C SER A 59 -16.27 -19.73 37.20
N LYS A 60 -17.56 -19.51 37.49
CA LYS A 60 -18.53 -19.09 36.46
C LYS A 60 -17.95 -17.85 35.78
N PRO A 61 -17.86 -17.80 34.44
CA PRO A 61 -17.42 -16.59 33.76
C PRO A 61 -18.48 -15.53 33.98
N ASP A 62 -18.12 -14.49 34.73
CA ASP A 62 -18.92 -13.28 34.84
C ASP A 62 -18.92 -12.60 33.46
N PRO A 63 -20.07 -12.44 32.79
CA PRO A 63 -20.15 -11.82 31.48
C PRO A 63 -19.56 -10.40 31.47
N GLU A 64 -19.63 -9.71 32.62
CA GLU A 64 -19.12 -8.35 32.80
C GLU A 64 -17.59 -8.32 32.82
N ALA A 65 -16.95 -9.32 33.44
CA ALA A 65 -15.50 -9.49 33.45
C ALA A 65 -14.95 -9.85 32.06
N MET A 66 -15.68 -10.65 31.27
CA MET A 66 -15.29 -10.97 29.89
C MET A 66 -15.38 -9.74 28.97
N HIS A 67 -16.41 -8.91 29.09
CA HIS A 67 -16.53 -7.66 28.32
C HIS A 67 -15.46 -6.63 28.73
N THR A 68 -15.14 -6.54 30.01
CA THR A 68 -14.12 -5.62 30.53
C THR A 68 -12.72 -6.04 30.08
N GLN A 69 -12.40 -7.34 30.14
CA GLN A 69 -11.11 -7.87 29.70
C GLN A 69 -10.93 -7.78 28.17
N MET A 70 -12.00 -7.95 27.39
CA MET A 70 -11.96 -7.73 25.93
C MET A 70 -11.86 -6.25 25.55
N GLY A 71 -12.41 -5.35 26.37
CA GLY A 71 -12.26 -3.90 26.25
C GLY A 71 -10.85 -3.41 26.56
N GLU A 72 -10.17 -4.02 27.53
CA GLU A 72 -8.79 -3.71 27.92
C GLU A 72 -7.76 -4.23 26.88
N MET A 73 -8.04 -5.36 26.22
CA MET A 73 -7.17 -5.95 25.19
C MET A 73 -7.28 -5.29 23.80
N MET A 74 -8.11 -4.26 23.64
CA MET A 74 -8.26 -3.47 22.40
C MET A 74 -7.75 -2.03 22.52
N ASP A 75 -7.14 -1.65 23.64
CA ASP A 75 -6.55 -0.32 23.78
C ASP A 75 -5.14 -0.31 23.18
N MET A 76 -5.08 -0.37 21.85
CA MET A 76 -3.96 0.24 21.12
C MET A 76 -3.76 1.63 21.72
N PRO A 77 -2.56 2.03 22.18
CA PRO A 77 -2.36 3.33 22.81
C PRO A 77 -2.91 4.40 21.87
N LYS A 78 -4.07 4.97 22.22
CA LYS A 78 -4.71 5.98 21.39
C LYS A 78 -3.71 7.12 21.34
N VAL A 79 -3.16 7.38 20.15
CA VAL A 79 -2.25 8.50 19.91
C VAL A 79 -2.90 9.74 20.52
N ASP A 80 -2.28 10.29 21.56
CA ASP A 80 -2.81 11.44 22.28
C ASP A 80 -2.62 12.69 21.41
N ARG A 81 -3.58 12.88 20.50
CA ARG A 81 -3.54 13.96 19.51
C ARG A 81 -3.63 15.34 20.14
N SER A 82 -3.95 15.46 21.43
CA SER A 82 -4.01 16.74 22.14
C SER A 82 -2.62 17.37 22.30
N LYS A 83 -1.56 16.56 22.24
CA LYS A 83 -0.17 17.01 22.37
C LYS A 83 0.54 17.27 21.04
N MET A 84 -0.11 16.97 19.91
CA MET A 84 0.47 17.16 18.58
C MET A 84 0.27 18.59 18.08
N SER A 85 1.28 19.13 17.37
CA SER A 85 1.10 20.38 16.65
C SER A 85 0.00 20.26 15.60
N ALA A 86 -0.62 21.38 15.22
CA ALA A 86 -1.65 21.40 14.19
C ALA A 86 -1.17 20.79 12.85
N THR A 87 0.09 21.02 12.49
CA THR A 87 0.71 20.44 11.30
C THR A 87 0.87 18.92 11.40
N ALA A 88 1.34 18.41 12.54
CA ALA A 88 1.48 16.98 12.75
C ALA A 88 0.12 16.25 12.72
N ARG A 89 -0.93 16.87 13.28
CA ARG A 89 -2.30 16.35 13.19
C ARG A 89 -2.81 16.32 11.75
N LEU A 90 -2.48 17.33 10.96
CA LEU A 90 -2.86 17.38 9.55
C LEU A 90 -2.17 16.25 8.75
N PHE A 91 -0.87 16.04 8.94
CA PHE A 91 -0.15 14.95 8.28
C PHE A 91 -0.65 13.56 8.72
N ASP A 92 -0.89 13.34 10.02
CA ASP A 92 -1.53 12.09 10.53
C ASP A 92 -2.88 11.85 9.85
N TRP A 93 -3.72 12.89 9.73
CA TRP A 93 -5.02 12.77 9.08
C TRP A 93 -4.90 12.49 7.57
N ILE A 94 -3.98 13.14 6.87
CA ILE A 94 -3.73 12.92 5.44
C ILE A 94 -3.20 11.49 5.19
N GLY A 95 -2.24 11.02 6.01
CA GLY A 95 -1.65 9.68 5.89
C GLY A 95 -2.71 8.58 5.94
N ARG A 96 -3.68 8.70 6.86
CA ARG A 96 -4.81 7.76 7.01
C ARG A 96 -5.71 7.63 5.79
N LEU A 97 -5.57 8.49 4.78
CA LEU A 97 -6.25 8.32 3.49
C LEU A 97 -5.62 7.21 2.64
N HIS A 98 -4.41 6.74 2.96
CA HIS A 98 -3.71 5.70 2.21
C HIS A 98 -4.59 4.46 1.92
N PRO A 99 -5.25 3.82 2.90
CA PRO A 99 -6.11 2.68 2.65
C PRO A 99 -7.28 2.99 1.69
N ILE A 100 -7.81 4.21 1.69
CA ILE A 100 -8.87 4.60 0.76
C ILE A 100 -8.28 4.75 -0.66
N ILE A 101 -7.16 5.45 -0.78
CA ILE A 101 -6.58 5.80 -2.07
C ILE A 101 -5.98 4.58 -2.80
N VAL A 102 -5.53 3.53 -2.10
CA VAL A 102 -5.02 2.31 -2.75
C VAL A 102 -6.09 1.54 -3.55
N HIS A 103 -7.38 1.69 -3.22
CA HIS A 103 -8.45 0.98 -3.92
C HIS A 103 -8.55 1.37 -5.41
N PHE A 104 -8.21 2.62 -5.74
CA PHE A 104 -8.30 3.12 -7.12
C PHE A 104 -7.29 2.45 -8.05
N PRO A 105 -5.96 2.47 -7.81
CA PRO A 105 -5.02 1.76 -8.67
C PRO A 105 -5.23 0.24 -8.63
N ILE A 106 -5.65 -0.33 -7.49
CA ILE A 106 -6.02 -1.75 -7.38
C ILE A 106 -7.18 -2.10 -8.32
N ALA A 107 -8.16 -1.22 -8.51
CA ALA A 107 -9.25 -1.44 -9.46
C ALA A 107 -8.86 -1.10 -10.92
N PHE A 108 -8.15 0.00 -11.13
CA PHE A 108 -7.90 0.55 -12.46
C PHE A 108 -6.93 -0.29 -13.29
N PHE A 109 -5.85 -0.82 -12.71
CA PHE A 109 -4.90 -1.62 -13.48
C PHE A 109 -5.45 -2.97 -13.95
N PRO A 110 -6.13 -3.78 -13.09
CA PRO A 110 -6.80 -4.99 -13.55
C PRO A 110 -7.92 -4.70 -14.56
N ALA A 111 -8.70 -3.63 -14.34
CA ALA A 111 -9.71 -3.20 -15.30
C ALA A 111 -9.09 -2.81 -16.64
N ALA A 112 -7.98 -2.06 -16.64
CA ALA A 112 -7.26 -1.69 -17.85
C ALA A 112 -6.71 -2.92 -18.58
N PHE A 113 -6.12 -3.87 -17.84
CA PHE A 113 -5.59 -5.11 -18.38
C PHE A 113 -6.68 -5.94 -19.07
N PHE A 114 -7.79 -6.18 -18.36
CA PHE A 114 -8.93 -6.92 -18.90
C PHE A 114 -9.53 -6.22 -20.13
N THR A 115 -9.73 -4.90 -20.04
CA THR A 115 -10.24 -4.06 -21.14
C THR A 115 -9.32 -4.13 -22.35
N ALA A 116 -8.00 -4.15 -22.14
CA ALA A 116 -7.02 -4.23 -23.21
C ALA A 116 -7.00 -5.60 -23.91
N ILE A 117 -7.22 -6.69 -23.18
CA ILE A 117 -7.34 -8.04 -23.73
C ILE A 117 -8.65 -8.18 -24.52
N VAL A 118 -9.79 -7.90 -23.90
CA VAL A 118 -11.12 -8.04 -24.54
C VAL A 118 -11.27 -7.09 -25.73
N GLY A 119 -10.73 -5.88 -25.58
CA GLY A 119 -10.77 -4.82 -26.56
C GLY A 119 -9.65 -4.88 -27.60
N ARG A 120 -8.80 -5.91 -27.62
CA ARG A 120 -7.53 -5.93 -28.36
C ARG A 120 -7.65 -5.55 -29.84
N ARG A 121 -8.73 -5.96 -30.49
CA ARG A 121 -8.98 -5.71 -31.93
C ARG A 121 -10.14 -4.73 -32.18
N ARG A 122 -10.64 -4.06 -31.15
CA ARG A 122 -11.86 -3.24 -31.22
C ARG A 122 -11.55 -1.77 -30.92
N PRO A 123 -11.51 -0.86 -31.92
CA PRO A 123 -11.09 0.54 -31.71
C PRO A 123 -11.80 1.25 -30.55
N ALA A 124 -13.07 0.94 -30.29
CA ALA A 124 -13.88 1.50 -29.20
C ALA A 124 -13.25 1.37 -27.80
N PHE A 125 -12.41 0.36 -27.57
CA PHE A 125 -11.76 0.12 -26.27
C PHE A 125 -10.49 0.95 -26.05
N ALA A 126 -10.07 1.78 -27.02
CA ALA A 126 -8.84 2.55 -26.92
C ALA A 126 -8.84 3.55 -25.76
N LYS A 127 -9.85 4.41 -25.78
CA LYS A 127 -10.00 5.51 -24.81
C LYS A 127 -10.23 4.98 -23.39
N PRO A 128 -11.05 3.92 -23.17
CA PRO A 128 -11.16 3.29 -21.85
C PRO A 128 -9.83 2.78 -21.30
N VAL A 129 -9.03 2.04 -22.09
CA VAL A 129 -7.72 1.57 -21.62
C VAL A 129 -6.83 2.76 -21.29
N GLN A 130 -6.72 3.74 -22.19
CA GLN A 130 -5.93 4.95 -21.99
C GLN A 130 -6.31 5.66 -20.69
N PHE A 131 -7.60 5.86 -20.45
CA PHE A 131 -8.11 6.51 -19.24
C PHE A 131 -7.71 5.74 -17.97
N LEU A 132 -7.94 4.44 -17.94
CA LEU A 132 -7.68 3.61 -16.75
C LEU A 132 -6.18 3.56 -16.42
N VAL A 133 -5.32 3.40 -17.42
CA VAL A 133 -3.86 3.37 -17.20
C VAL A 133 -3.34 4.70 -16.70
N VAL A 134 -3.79 5.81 -17.30
CA VAL A 134 -3.34 7.15 -16.91
C VAL A 134 -3.86 7.52 -15.52
N ALA A 135 -5.14 7.30 -15.25
CA ALA A 135 -5.71 7.56 -13.93
C ALA A 135 -5.04 6.69 -12.86
N GLY A 136 -4.86 5.39 -13.13
CA GLY A 136 -4.18 4.48 -12.21
C GLY A 136 -2.73 4.89 -11.95
N GLY A 137 -1.98 5.26 -12.99
CA GLY A 137 -0.59 5.68 -12.86
C GLY A 137 -0.38 7.05 -12.22
N ILE A 138 -1.39 7.92 -12.20
CA ILE A 138 -1.37 9.16 -11.42
C ILE A 138 -1.70 8.89 -9.94
N ILE A 139 -2.69 8.04 -9.67
CA ILE A 139 -3.16 7.80 -8.29
C ILE A 139 -2.22 6.87 -7.51
N ALA A 140 -1.61 5.88 -8.16
CA ALA A 140 -0.67 4.95 -7.51
C ALA A 140 0.51 5.63 -6.77
N PRO A 141 1.26 6.59 -7.35
CA PRO A 141 2.31 7.29 -6.61
C PRO A 141 1.76 8.15 -5.47
N ILE A 142 0.56 8.73 -5.62
CA ILE A 142 -0.11 9.44 -4.52
C ILE A 142 -0.38 8.48 -3.36
N ALA A 143 -0.91 7.29 -3.65
CA ALA A 143 -1.14 6.24 -2.65
C ALA A 143 0.17 5.87 -1.93
N ALA A 144 1.27 5.71 -2.66
CA ALA A 144 2.58 5.41 -2.08
C ALA A 144 3.07 6.53 -1.15
N VAL A 145 2.97 7.80 -1.56
CA VAL A 145 3.32 8.95 -0.70
C VAL A 145 2.48 8.97 0.56
N LEU A 146 1.16 8.76 0.46
CA LEU A 146 0.29 8.69 1.62
C LEU A 146 0.67 7.56 2.57
N GLY A 147 1.11 6.41 2.05
CA GLY A 147 1.60 5.28 2.87
C GLY A 147 2.88 5.61 3.63
N TRP A 148 3.79 6.40 3.04
CA TRP A 148 4.97 6.92 3.74
C TRP A 148 4.63 7.95 4.81
N ILE A 149 3.59 8.77 4.59
CA ILE A 149 3.09 9.70 5.60
C ILE A 149 2.45 8.95 6.76
N ASP A 150 1.61 7.93 6.47
CA ASP A 150 0.92 7.11 7.47
C ASP A 150 1.90 6.28 8.31
N GLY A 151 2.86 5.64 7.66
CA GLY A 151 3.86 4.82 8.34
C GLY A 151 5.04 5.60 8.93
N GLY A 152 5.20 6.88 8.61
CA GLY A 152 6.38 7.68 8.93
C GLY A 152 7.60 7.40 8.05
N PHE A 153 8.53 8.35 7.98
CA PHE A 153 9.68 8.33 7.07
C PHE A 153 10.91 7.60 7.62
N THR A 154 10.77 6.29 7.82
CA THR A 154 11.87 5.39 8.23
C THR A 154 12.32 4.51 7.08
N LEU A 155 13.57 4.68 6.64
CA LEU A 155 14.09 3.97 5.47
C LEU A 155 14.41 2.50 5.74
N ALA A 156 14.79 2.18 6.97
CA ALA A 156 15.07 0.84 7.44
C ALA A 156 14.24 0.56 8.70
N THR A 157 13.62 -0.62 8.74
CA THR A 157 12.91 -1.12 9.91
C THR A 157 13.30 -2.57 10.13
N ASP A 158 13.35 -3.01 11.39
CA ASP A 158 13.66 -4.41 11.73
C ASP A 158 12.55 -5.39 11.27
N ASP A 159 11.37 -4.86 10.95
CA ASP A 159 10.24 -5.59 10.40
C ASP A 159 10.40 -5.78 8.89
N TRP A 160 10.75 -7.00 8.49
CA TRP A 160 10.91 -7.37 7.08
C TRP A 160 9.62 -7.23 6.28
N LEU A 161 8.46 -7.49 6.89
CA LEU A 161 7.16 -7.45 6.23
C LEU A 161 6.78 -6.01 5.91
N LEU A 162 6.95 -5.11 6.88
CA LEU A 162 6.76 -3.67 6.68
C LEU A 162 7.75 -3.12 5.65
N SER A 163 9.02 -3.51 5.75
CA SER A 163 10.07 -3.08 4.83
C SER A 163 9.75 -3.48 3.39
N PHE A 164 9.34 -4.74 3.19
CA PHE A 164 8.94 -5.23 1.87
C PHE A 164 7.72 -4.47 1.34
N HIS A 165 6.65 -4.36 2.12
CA HIS A 165 5.42 -3.67 1.71
C HIS A 165 5.68 -2.22 1.28
N ARG A 166 6.53 -1.48 2.01
CA ARG A 166 6.88 -0.09 1.69
C ARG A 166 7.66 0.03 0.39
N TRP A 167 8.75 -0.72 0.27
CA TRP A 167 9.65 -0.59 -0.88
C TRP A 167 9.02 -1.18 -2.14
N PHE A 168 8.35 -2.33 -2.03
CA PHE A 168 7.59 -2.91 -3.13
C PHE A 168 6.45 -1.98 -3.56
N GLY A 169 5.66 -1.45 -2.62
CA GLY A 169 4.60 -0.48 -2.91
C GLY A 169 5.11 0.80 -3.57
N THR A 170 6.27 1.30 -3.16
CA THR A 170 6.92 2.46 -3.80
C THR A 170 7.33 2.12 -5.23
N GLY A 171 7.93 0.95 -5.46
CA GLY A 171 8.27 0.46 -6.79
C GLY A 171 7.03 0.30 -7.70
N VAL A 172 5.92 -0.20 -7.14
CA VAL A 172 4.62 -0.28 -7.81
C VAL A 172 4.12 1.11 -8.21
N GLY A 173 4.18 2.10 -7.30
CA GLY A 173 3.81 3.49 -7.59
C GLY A 173 4.63 4.11 -8.73
N VAL A 174 5.95 3.90 -8.72
CA VAL A 174 6.85 4.39 -9.78
C VAL A 174 6.59 3.68 -11.11
N GLY A 175 6.43 2.35 -11.10
CA GLY A 175 6.13 1.57 -12.30
C GLY A 175 4.78 1.94 -12.91
N ALA A 176 3.77 2.19 -12.08
CA ALA A 176 2.46 2.65 -12.50
C ALA A 176 2.54 4.02 -13.19
N LEU A 177 3.30 4.96 -12.62
CA LEU A 177 3.56 6.26 -13.23
C LEU A 177 4.31 6.14 -14.56
N ALA A 178 5.32 5.28 -14.64
CA ALA A 178 6.05 5.02 -15.87
C ALA A 178 5.12 4.48 -16.98
N LEU A 179 4.18 3.59 -16.62
CA LEU A 179 3.20 3.04 -17.56
C LEU A 179 2.20 4.11 -18.04
N ALA A 180 1.76 5.01 -17.16
CA ALA A 180 0.95 6.17 -17.54
C ALA A 180 1.71 7.13 -18.47
N ILE A 181 2.98 7.41 -18.19
CA ILE A 181 3.82 8.24 -19.07
C ILE A 181 3.97 7.59 -20.45
N TRP A 182 4.19 6.26 -20.50
CA TRP A 182 4.21 5.53 -21.77
C TRP A 182 2.87 5.68 -22.50
N ALA A 183 1.75 5.41 -21.83
CA ALA A 183 0.43 5.55 -22.44
C ALA A 183 0.22 6.95 -23.02
N LEU A 184 0.58 8.01 -22.29
CA LEU A 184 0.45 9.40 -22.77
C LEU A 184 1.38 9.72 -23.94
N ARG A 185 2.60 9.18 -23.96
CA ARG A 185 3.59 9.42 -25.02
C ARG A 185 3.30 8.64 -26.30
N LYS A 186 2.62 7.50 -26.20
CA LYS A 186 2.31 6.60 -27.32
C LYS A 186 0.85 6.13 -27.25
N PRO A 187 -0.12 7.04 -27.42
CA PRO A 187 -1.55 6.71 -27.30
C PRO A 187 -2.04 5.68 -28.32
N GLU A 188 -1.35 5.52 -29.45
CA GLU A 188 -1.60 4.48 -30.44
C GLU A 188 -1.14 3.07 -30.00
N GLN A 189 -0.40 2.98 -28.89
CA GLN A 189 0.10 1.73 -28.30
C GLN A 189 -0.69 1.29 -27.06
N ASP A 190 -1.83 1.92 -26.79
CA ASP A 190 -2.82 1.62 -25.75
C ASP A 190 -3.09 0.12 -25.53
N ARG A 191 -3.06 -0.67 -26.60
CA ARG A 191 -3.24 -2.13 -26.57
C ARG A 191 -2.20 -2.80 -27.44
N SER A 192 -0.96 -2.31 -27.43
CA SER A 192 0.19 -3.02 -28.00
C SER A 192 0.53 -4.27 -27.17
N PRO A 193 1.30 -5.26 -27.69
CA PRO A 193 1.73 -6.41 -26.86
C PRO A 193 2.50 -5.94 -25.61
N GLY A 194 3.34 -4.91 -25.76
CA GLY A 194 4.09 -4.32 -24.65
C GLY A 194 3.21 -3.67 -23.59
N MET A 195 2.18 -2.92 -23.99
CA MET A 195 1.24 -2.33 -23.02
C MET A 195 0.44 -3.42 -22.27
N ILE A 196 -0.06 -4.44 -22.97
CA ILE A 196 -0.76 -5.56 -22.31
C ILE A 196 0.15 -6.29 -21.33
N PHE A 197 1.41 -6.55 -21.72
CA PHE A 197 2.39 -7.15 -20.82
C PHE A 197 2.63 -6.27 -19.58
N GLY A 198 2.86 -4.97 -19.77
CA GLY A 198 3.05 -4.02 -18.68
C GLY A 198 1.84 -3.96 -17.72
N LEU A 199 0.62 -3.99 -18.27
CA LEU A 199 -0.62 -4.04 -17.48
C LEU A 199 -0.79 -5.36 -16.72
N GLY A 200 -0.39 -6.48 -17.32
CA GLY A 200 -0.39 -7.78 -16.66
C GLY A 200 0.60 -7.82 -15.49
N VAL A 201 1.83 -7.34 -15.70
CA VAL A 201 2.84 -7.22 -14.64
C VAL A 201 2.35 -6.31 -13.52
N MET A 202 1.77 -5.15 -13.86
CA MET A 202 1.24 -4.22 -12.86
C MET A 202 0.07 -4.84 -12.07
N THR A 203 -0.83 -5.55 -12.75
CA THR A 203 -1.94 -6.27 -12.11
C THR A 203 -1.43 -7.31 -11.12
N ALA A 204 -0.45 -8.13 -11.52
CA ALA A 204 0.17 -9.11 -10.63
C ALA A 204 0.85 -8.44 -9.42
N ALA A 205 1.57 -7.34 -9.65
CA ALA A 205 2.19 -6.58 -8.58
C ALA A 205 1.18 -5.99 -7.60
N MET A 206 0.01 -5.51 -8.07
CA MET A 206 -1.07 -5.04 -7.20
C MET A 206 -1.66 -6.16 -6.34
N VAL A 207 -1.81 -7.36 -6.88
CA VAL A 207 -2.28 -8.54 -6.11
C VAL A 207 -1.27 -8.90 -5.02
N ILE A 208 0.01 -8.96 -5.37
CA ILE A 208 1.09 -9.22 -4.40
C ILE A 208 1.09 -8.14 -3.32
N GLN A 209 1.06 -6.87 -3.70
CA GLN A 209 1.05 -5.75 -2.75
C GLN A 209 -0.19 -5.77 -1.84
N GLY A 210 -1.35 -6.11 -2.39
CA GLY A 210 -2.59 -6.29 -1.63
C GLY A 210 -2.48 -7.38 -0.58
N TRP A 211 -1.85 -8.51 -0.92
CA TRP A 211 -1.58 -9.59 0.04
C TRP A 211 -0.68 -9.11 1.19
N PHE A 212 0.41 -8.41 0.88
CA PHE A 212 1.30 -7.85 1.91
C PHE A 212 0.60 -6.80 2.79
N GLY A 213 -0.30 -6.00 2.21
CA GLY A 213 -1.15 -5.08 2.98
C GLY A 213 -2.11 -5.81 3.94
N GLY A 214 -2.71 -6.91 3.47
CA GLY A 214 -3.51 -7.81 4.30
C GLY A 214 -2.71 -8.42 5.43
N ALA A 215 -1.50 -8.91 5.14
CA ALA A 215 -0.61 -9.49 6.13
C ALA A 215 -0.18 -8.50 7.22
N LEU A 216 0.02 -7.22 6.88
CA LEU A 216 0.34 -6.17 7.86
C LEU A 216 -0.83 -5.84 8.81
N THR A 217 -2.06 -6.06 8.37
CA THR A 217 -3.27 -5.69 9.12
C THR A 217 -3.89 -6.85 9.87
N HIS A 218 -3.75 -8.07 9.34
CA HIS A 218 -4.40 -9.28 9.84
C HIS A 218 -3.42 -10.42 10.19
N GLY A 219 -2.11 -10.22 10.00
CA GLY A 219 -1.07 -11.22 10.24
C GLY A 219 -0.73 -12.09 9.03
N MET A 220 0.40 -12.79 9.06
CA MET A 220 0.87 -13.63 7.93
C MET A 220 -0.11 -14.77 7.60
N ASP A 221 -0.83 -15.25 8.61
CA ASP A 221 -1.76 -16.37 8.53
C ASP A 221 -3.20 -15.96 8.17
N HIS A 222 -3.42 -14.71 7.74
CA HIS A 222 -4.75 -14.14 7.50
C HIS A 222 -5.60 -14.84 6.42
N MET A 223 -5.04 -15.78 5.68
CA MET A 223 -5.76 -16.59 4.68
C MET A 223 -5.83 -18.08 5.03
N ASN A 224 -5.35 -18.47 6.22
CA ASN A 224 -5.48 -19.86 6.68
C ASN A 224 -6.96 -20.16 6.96
N TRP A 225 -7.38 -21.38 6.63
CA TRP A 225 -8.76 -21.87 6.77
C TRP A 225 -8.82 -23.05 7.74
#